data_AF-T1CUY5-F1
#
_entry.id   AF-T1CUY5-F1
#
_cell.length_a   1.000
_cell.length_b   1.000
_cell.length_c   1.000
_cell.angle_alpha   90.00
_cell.angle_beta   90.00
_cell.angle_gamma   90.00
#
_symmetry.space_group_name_H-M   'P 1'
#
loop_
_entity.id
_entity.type
_entity.pdbx_description
1 polymer ?
#
loop_
_entity_poly.entity_id
_entity_poly.type
_entity_poly.pdbx_seq_one_letter_code
_entity_poly.pdbx_strand_id
1 'polypeptide(L)' 'MPRRFGPYGGAFVPETLVPALSELEHEWRAARRDPRFRAELRRLSRTLAGRPTPLYFARRLTERARGAA' A
#
# COMPACT_ATOMS: atom_id res chain seq x y z
N MET A 1 -15.22 9.64 -3.65
CA MET A 1 -16.13 8.51 -3.34
C MET A 1 -15.40 7.20 -3.52
N PRO A 2 -15.19 6.42 -2.45
CA PRO A 2 -14.32 5.26 -2.47
C PRO A 2 -14.80 4.23 -3.48
N ARG A 3 -13.85 3.78 -4.30
CA ARG A 3 -14.08 2.74 -5.29
C ARG A 3 -14.48 1.45 -4.59
N ARG A 4 -15.53 0.81 -5.11
CA ARG A 4 -15.83 -0.59 -4.82
C ARG A 4 -14.95 -1.49 -5.67
N PHE A 5 -14.69 -2.70 -5.17
CA PHE A 5 -14.10 -3.81 -5.89
C PHE A 5 -15.16 -4.91 -5.98
N GLY A 6 -15.93 -4.91 -7.07
CA GLY A 6 -17.13 -5.74 -7.18
C GLY A 6 -18.15 -5.36 -6.10
N PRO A 7 -18.70 -6.34 -5.35
CA PRO A 7 -19.67 -6.04 -4.29
C PRO A 7 -19.03 -5.45 -3.02
N TYR A 8 -17.71 -5.48 -2.89
CA TYR A 8 -16.99 -5.14 -1.66
C TYR A 8 -16.37 -3.73 -1.70
N GLY A 9 -16.13 -3.15 -0.51
CA GLY A 9 -15.56 -1.81 -0.35
C GLY A 9 -16.61 -0.70 -0.32
N GLY A 10 -16.24 0.48 -0.83
CA GLY A 10 -17.00 1.71 -0.60
C GLY A 10 -16.65 2.34 0.76
N ALA A 11 -17.49 3.26 1.24
CA ALA A 11 -17.37 3.85 2.57
C ALA A 11 -18.72 3.79 3.25
N PHE A 12 -18.74 3.11 4.39
CA PHE A 12 -19.88 3.08 5.30
C PHE A 12 -19.48 3.89 6.53
N VAL A 13 -19.66 5.20 6.43
CA VAL A 13 -19.27 6.18 7.45
C VAL A 13 -20.43 7.16 7.68
N PRO A 14 -20.47 7.85 8.83
CA PRO A 14 -21.39 8.96 9.03
C PRO A 14 -21.25 10.04 7.93
N GLU A 15 -22.37 10.66 7.58
CA GLU A 15 -22.44 11.75 6.58
C GLU A 15 -21.43 12.88 6.89
N THR A 16 -21.22 13.16 8.17
CA THR A 16 -20.28 14.18 8.64
C THR A 16 -18.82 13.92 8.25
N LEU A 17 -18.45 12.68 7.92
CA LEU A 17 -17.09 12.32 7.48
C LEU A 17 -16.92 12.30 5.95
N VAL A 18 -18.01 12.40 5.19
CA VAL A 18 -17.98 12.37 3.72
C VAL A 18 -17.12 13.50 3.14
N PRO A 19 -17.15 14.75 3.65
CA PRO A 19 -16.31 15.83 3.12
C PRO A 19 -14.81 15.54 3.30
N ALA A 20 -14.39 15.12 4.49
CA ALA A 20 -12.99 14.85 4.80
C ALA A 20 -12.43 13.69 3.96
N LEU A 21 -13.22 12.63 3.72
CA LEU A 21 -12.80 11.53 2.84
C LEU A 21 -12.68 11.97 1.37
N SER A 22 -13.54 12.89 0.94
CA SER A 22 -13.51 13.42 -0.43
C SER A 22 -12.28 14.31 -0.66
N GLU A 23 -11.93 15.14 0.32
CA GLU A 23 -10.71 15.95 0.33
C GLU A 23 -9.46 15.07 0.31
N LEU A 24 -9.39 14.07 1.20
CA LEU A 24 -8.28 13.12 1.24
C LEU A 24 -8.08 12.41 -0.11
N GLU A 25 -9.16 11.97 -0.75
CA GLU A 25 -9.07 11.33 -2.06
C GLU A 25 -8.59 12.29 -3.15
N HIS A 26 -9.02 13.55 -3.11
CA HIS A 26 -8.55 14.58 -4.02
C HIS A 26 -7.03 14.79 -3.90
N GLU A 27 -6.56 15.07 -2.68
CA GLU A 27 -5.14 15.32 -2.40
C GLU A 27 -4.27 14.10 -2.69
N TRP A 28 -4.73 12.89 -2.34
CA TRP A 28 -4.03 11.67 -2.69
C TRP A 28 -3.84 11.50 -4.20
N ARG A 29 -4.87 11.81 -5.01
CA ARG A 29 -4.81 11.71 -6.47
C ARG A 29 -3.82 12.71 -7.07
N ALA A 30 -3.68 13.89 -6.47
CA ALA A 30 -2.68 14.89 -6.83
C ALA A 30 -1.27 14.44 -6.42
N ALA A 31 -1.07 14.14 -5.13
CA ALA A 31 0.22 13.74 -4.56
C ALA A 31 0.82 12.50 -5.23
N ARG A 32 0.02 11.47 -5.54
CA ARG A 32 0.53 10.27 -6.23
C ARG A 32 1.08 10.54 -7.63
N ARG A 33 0.65 11.63 -8.29
CA ARG A 33 1.10 12.05 -9.63
C ARG A 33 2.29 13.01 -9.55
N ASP A 34 2.49 13.68 -8.42
CA ASP A 34 3.61 14.59 -8.20
C ASP A 34 4.95 13.83 -8.14
N PRO A 35 5.91 14.12 -9.04
CA PRO A 35 7.24 13.53 -8.98
C PRO A 35 8.00 13.83 -7.69
N ARG A 36 7.79 15.00 -7.06
CA ARG A 36 8.48 15.40 -5.83
C ARG A 36 8.04 14.53 -4.66
N PHE A 37 6.73 14.40 -4.45
CA PHE A 37 6.15 13.49 -3.47
C PHE A 37 6.67 12.05 -3.64
N ARG A 38 6.66 11.54 -4.89
CA ARG A 38 7.17 10.19 -5.16
C ARG A 38 8.67 10.05 -4.91
N ALA A 39 9.46 11.09 -5.18
CA ALA A 39 10.90 11.08 -4.94
C ALA A 39 11.22 11.06 -3.45
N GLU A 40 10.52 11.86 -2.66
CA GLU A 40 10.66 11.88 -1.21
C GLU A 40 10.23 10.54 -0.58
N LEU A 41 9.06 10.01 -0.97
CA LEU A 41 8.59 8.72 -0.48
C LEU A 41 9.60 7.60 -0.79
N ARG A 42 10.18 7.60 -2.01
CA ARG A 42 11.24 6.65 -2.38
C ARG A 42 12.52 6.84 -1.56
N ARG A 43 12.91 8.09 -1.28
CA ARG A 43 14.07 8.38 -0.44
C ARG A 43 13.87 7.83 0.96
N LEU A 44 12.76 8.18 1.61
CA LEU A 44 12.41 7.70 2.95
C LEU A 44 12.29 6.17 2.99
N SER A 45 11.72 5.56 1.95
CA SER A 45 11.66 4.09 1.85
C SER A 45 13.04 3.44 1.93
N ARG A 46 14.07 4.06 1.33
CA ARG A 46 15.44 3.54 1.36
C ARG A 46 16.19 3.92 2.63
N THR A 47 16.12 5.18 3.04
CA THR A 47 16.99 5.73 4.09
C THR A 47 16.44 5.54 5.49
N LEU A 48 15.12 5.37 5.63
CA LEU A 48 14.46 5.20 6.93
C LEU A 48 13.85 3.80 7.06
N ALA A 49 13.06 3.36 6.07
CA ALA A 49 12.37 2.07 6.14
C ALA A 49 13.23 0.86 5.71
N GLY A 50 14.47 1.09 5.26
CA GLY A 50 15.42 0.03 4.92
C GLY A 50 15.06 -0.79 3.66
N ARG A 51 14.33 -0.22 2.70
CA ARG A 51 13.95 -0.90 1.45
C ARG A 51 15.05 -0.82 0.39
N PRO A 52 15.13 -1.79 -0.54
CA PRO A 52 14.32 -3.01 -0.64
C PRO A 52 14.68 -4.03 0.43
N THR A 53 13.69 -4.78 0.91
CA THR A 53 13.93 -5.92 1.80
C THR A 53 14.45 -7.09 0.97
N PRO A 54 15.49 -7.82 1.42
CA PRO A 54 15.97 -8.98 0.71
C PRO A 54 14.89 -10.06 0.63
N LEU A 55 14.75 -10.69 -0.54
CA LEU A 55 13.91 -11.87 -0.69
C LEU A 55 14.76 -13.10 -0.35
N TYR A 56 14.56 -13.64 0.86
CA TYR A 56 15.33 -14.79 1.33
C TYR A 56 14.73 -16.12 0.83
N PHE A 57 15.57 -16.97 0.26
CA PHE A 57 15.17 -18.32 -0.12
C PHE A 57 15.21 -19.27 1.09
N ALA A 58 14.04 -19.66 1.59
CA ALA A 58 13.88 -20.51 2.75
C ALA A 58 14.12 -22.01 2.43
N ARG A 59 15.35 -22.36 2.03
CA ARG A 59 15.72 -23.70 1.54
C ARG A 59 15.19 -24.86 2.39
N ARG A 60 15.41 -24.83 3.70
CA ARG A 60 14.97 -25.91 4.63
C ARG A 60 13.44 -26.04 4.67
N LEU A 61 12.73 -24.93 4.63
CA LEU A 61 11.27 -24.93 4.59
C LEU A 61 10.77 -25.49 3.25
N THR A 62 11.41 -25.11 2.15
CA THR A 62 11.10 -25.64 0.81
C THR A 62 11.32 -27.15 0.73
N GLU A 63 12.43 -27.66 1.28
CA GLU A 63 12.71 -29.10 1.34
C GLU A 63 11.63 -29.85 2.14
N ARG A 64 11.26 -29.35 3.32
CA ARG A 64 10.19 -29.93 4.15
C ARG A 64 8.83 -29.90 3.45
N ALA A 65 8.47 -28.81 2.77
CA ALA A 65 7.17 -28.65 2.13
C ALA A 65 7.01 -29.51 0.86
N ARG A 66 8.12 -29.87 0.20
CA ARG A 66 8.12 -30.77 -0.97
C ARG A 66 7.92 -32.25 -0.60
N GLY A 67 7.66 -32.55 0.67
CA GLY A 67 7.48 -33.92 1.13
C GLY A 67 8.77 -34.73 1.02
N ALA A 68 9.90 -34.15 1.45
CA ALA A 68 11.03 -34.98 1.83
C ALA A 68 10.49 -36.05 2.80
N ALA A 69 10.49 -37.30 2.33
CA ALA A 69 10.45 -38.47 3.18
C ALA A 69 11.62 -38.43 4.17
#